data_AF-X1QGY6-F1
#
_entry.id   AF-X1QGY6-F1
#
_cell.length_a   1.000
_cell.length_b   1.000
_cell.length_c   1.000
_cell.angle_alpha   90.00
_cell.angle_beta   90.00
_cell.angle_gamma   90.00
#
_symmetry.space_group_name_H-M   'P 1'
#
loop_
_entity.id
_entity.type
_entity.pdbx_description
1 polymer ?
#
loop_
_entity_poly.entity_id
_entity_poly.type
_entity_poly.pdbx_seq_one_letter_code
_entity_poly.pdbx_strand_id
1 'polypeptide(L)'
;MIKGIRIVPEERTNSIDFSEMPLHTSKFRYFTRVFFRRKVVVFGMIVVVTLIMTAILAPVLAPYDPYQTNLSQALLQPCHNHLLGTDALGRDTLSRIIYGTRIALMVG
;
A
#
# COMPACT_ATOMS: atom_id res chain seq x y z
N MET A 1 -30.89 53.28 49.65
CA MET A 1 -31.15 51.91 50.13
C MET A 1 -30.49 50.95 49.15
N ILE A 2 -29.34 50.40 49.53
CA ILE A 2 -28.45 49.56 48.70
C ILE A 2 -28.76 48.09 49.00
N LYS A 3 -29.09 47.29 47.97
CA LYS A 3 -28.95 45.81 47.80
C LYS A 3 -30.03 45.37 46.78
N GLY A 4 -29.81 44.43 45.87
CA GLY A 4 -28.77 43.41 45.82
C GLY A 4 -28.39 43.06 44.39
N ILE A 5 -27.08 42.94 44.23
CA ILE A 5 -26.38 42.26 43.15
C ILE A 5 -26.97 40.84 43.05
N ARG A 6 -27.50 40.49 41.88
CA ARG A 6 -27.93 39.12 41.60
C ARG A 6 -26.66 38.27 41.48
N ILE A 7 -26.45 37.41 42.47
CA ILE A 7 -25.33 36.49 42.59
C ILE A 7 -25.36 35.54 41.38
N VAL A 8 -24.24 35.51 40.65
CA VAL A 8 -23.95 34.50 39.62
C VAL A 8 -23.79 33.15 40.33
N PRO A 9 -24.42 32.05 39.88
CA PRO A 9 -24.19 30.75 40.49
C PRO A 9 -22.79 30.27 40.11
N GLU A 10 -21.89 30.37 41.07
CA GLU A 10 -20.61 29.69 41.15
C GLU A 10 -20.88 28.25 41.59
N GLU A 11 -20.81 27.30 40.65
CA GLU A 11 -20.45 25.88 40.85
C GLU A 11 -20.78 25.04 39.61
N ARG A 12 -19.75 24.73 38.80
CA ARG A 12 -19.49 23.36 38.37
C ARG A 12 -18.09 23.24 37.76
N THR A 13 -17.05 23.47 38.57
CA THR A 13 -15.74 22.84 38.35
C THR A 13 -15.85 21.36 38.69
N ASN A 14 -16.72 20.64 37.96
CA ASN A 14 -16.66 19.19 37.95
C ASN A 14 -15.31 18.85 37.33
N SER A 15 -14.40 18.38 38.17
CA SER A 15 -13.24 17.60 37.80
C SER A 15 -13.61 16.73 36.61
N ILE A 16 -13.04 17.01 35.45
CA ILE A 16 -13.08 16.06 34.34
C ILE A 16 -12.38 14.82 34.88
N ASP A 17 -13.19 13.83 35.25
CA ASP A 17 -12.70 12.57 35.79
C ASP A 17 -12.08 11.80 34.63
N PHE A 18 -10.78 11.99 34.44
CA PHE A 18 -9.99 11.32 33.41
C PHE A 18 -9.84 9.81 33.67
N SER A 19 -10.41 9.27 34.75
CA SER A 19 -10.37 7.83 35.05
C SER A 19 -11.38 6.99 34.26
N GLU A 20 -12.39 7.60 33.63
CA GLU A 20 -13.36 6.89 32.78
C GLU A 20 -12.90 6.70 31.32
N MET A 21 -11.64 7.01 30.99
CA MET A 21 -11.14 6.73 29.65
C MET A 21 -11.07 5.21 29.43
N PRO A 22 -11.86 4.63 28.50
CA PRO A 22 -11.84 3.20 28.28
C PRO A 22 -10.43 2.77 27.85
N LEU A 23 -9.86 1.88 28.67
CA LEU A 23 -8.54 1.30 28.52
C LEU A 23 -8.34 0.74 27.10
N HIS A 24 -7.18 1.05 26.55
CA HIS A 24 -6.65 0.69 25.23
C HIS A 24 -6.91 -0.78 24.83
N THR A 25 -8.10 -1.08 24.33
CA THR A 25 -8.41 -2.40 23.74
C THR A 25 -7.66 -2.54 22.43
N SER A 26 -7.03 -3.70 22.19
CA SER A 26 -6.29 -4.01 20.96
C SER A 26 -7.12 -3.73 19.70
N LYS A 27 -6.97 -2.52 19.17
CA LYS A 27 -7.79 -1.95 18.09
C LYS A 27 -7.62 -2.71 16.78
N PHE A 28 -6.53 -3.47 16.64
CA PHE A 28 -6.17 -4.18 15.42
C PHE A 28 -7.18 -5.26 15.04
N ARG A 29 -7.76 -5.98 16.02
CA ARG A 29 -8.69 -7.09 15.75
C ARG A 29 -10.09 -6.60 15.34
N TYR A 30 -10.50 -5.43 15.81
CA TYR A 30 -11.74 -4.78 15.38
C TYR A 30 -11.57 -4.12 14.02
N PHE A 31 -10.42 -3.44 13.81
CA PHE A 31 -10.08 -2.81 12.54
C PHE A 31 -10.02 -3.83 11.41
N THR A 32 -9.32 -4.96 11.57
CA THR A 32 -9.28 -6.02 10.55
C THR A 32 -10.67 -6.58 10.27
N ARG A 33 -11.48 -6.88 11.29
CA ARG A 33 -12.85 -7.40 11.09
C ARG A 33 -13.76 -6.45 10.29
N VAL A 34 -13.66 -5.14 10.50
CA VAL A 34 -14.48 -4.14 9.78
C VAL A 34 -13.91 -3.85 8.38
N PHE A 35 -12.58 -3.85 8.23
CA PHE A 35 -11.88 -3.61 6.97
C PHE A 35 -12.16 -4.72 5.93
N PHE A 36 -12.12 -5.99 6.35
CA PHE A 36 -12.37 -7.14 5.47
C PHE A 36 -13.85 -7.34 5.09
N ARG A 37 -14.79 -6.60 5.69
CA ARG A 37 -16.22 -6.66 5.30
C ARG A 37 -16.52 -5.97 3.97
N ARG A 38 -15.60 -5.13 3.46
CA ARG A 38 -15.79 -4.39 2.21
C ARG A 38 -15.12 -5.14 1.06
N LYS A 39 -15.90 -5.59 0.07
CA LYS A 39 -15.38 -6.32 -1.12
C LYS A 39 -14.28 -5.56 -1.85
N VAL A 40 -14.40 -4.23 -1.96
CA VAL A 40 -13.40 -3.34 -2.58
C VAL A 40 -12.05 -3.41 -1.86
N VAL A 41 -12.08 -3.46 -0.52
CA VAL A 41 -10.87 -3.51 0.30
C VAL A 41 -10.16 -4.85 0.14
N VAL A 42 -10.92 -5.95 0.13
CA VAL A 42 -10.37 -7.29 -0.12
C VAL A 42 -9.74 -7.36 -1.51
N PHE A 43 -10.40 -6.82 -2.53
CA PHE A 43 -9.85 -6.77 -3.88
C PHE A 43 -8.54 -5.98 -3.94
N GLY A 44 -8.50 -4.77 -3.35
CA GLY A 44 -7.27 -3.98 -3.28
C GLY A 44 -6.13 -4.72 -2.57
N MET A 45 -6.44 -5.41 -1.46
CA MET A 45 -5.46 -6.22 -0.76
C MET A 45 -4.90 -7.35 -1.62
N ILE A 46 -5.76 -8.07 -2.36
CA ILE A 46 -5.34 -9.15 -3.25
C ILE A 46 -4.37 -8.61 -4.32
N VAL A 47 -4.69 -7.46 -4.92
CA VAL A 47 -3.82 -6.82 -5.92
C VAL A 47 -2.46 -6.47 -5.31
N VAL A 48 -2.43 -5.82 -4.16
CA VAL A 48 -1.18 -5.44 -3.47
C VAL A 48 -0.35 -6.67 -3.11
N VAL A 49 -0.98 -7.70 -2.53
CA VAL A 49 -0.30 -8.95 -2.20
C VAL A 49 0.27 -9.60 -3.46
N THR A 50 -0.47 -9.60 -4.56
CA THR A 50 -0.01 -10.15 -5.84
C THR A 50 1.21 -9.39 -6.36
N LEU A 51 1.20 -8.04 -6.32
CA LEU A 51 2.34 -7.23 -6.72
C LEU A 51 3.59 -7.49 -5.86
N ILE A 52 3.41 -7.61 -4.54
CA ILE A 52 4.51 -7.94 -3.62
C ILE A 52 5.09 -9.32 -3.95
N MET A 53 4.24 -10.32 -4.17
CA MET A 53 4.68 -11.66 -4.56
C MET A 53 5.45 -11.64 -5.88
N THR A 54 4.96 -10.91 -6.89
CA THR A 54 5.66 -10.73 -8.18
C THR A 54 7.02 -10.07 -7.99
N ALA A 55 7.12 -9.05 -7.14
CA ALA A 55 8.38 -8.35 -6.88
C ALA A 55 9.41 -9.21 -6.14
N ILE A 56 8.98 -10.04 -5.18
CA ILE A 56 9.86 -10.98 -4.47
C ILE A 56 10.31 -12.10 -5.40
N LEU A 57 9.40 -12.63 -6.20
CA LEU A 57 9.67 -13.72 -7.14
C LEU A 57 10.30 -13.23 -8.46
N ALA A 58 10.50 -11.93 -8.65
CA ALA A 58 11.08 -11.35 -9.85
C ALA A 58 12.34 -12.06 -10.40
N PRO A 59 13.36 -12.42 -9.59
CA PRO A 59 14.55 -13.11 -10.11
C PRO A 59 14.29 -14.54 -10.62
N VAL A 60 13.18 -15.16 -10.21
CA VAL A 60 12.78 -16.51 -10.67
C VAL A 60 11.74 -16.42 -11.79
N LEU A 61 10.90 -15.39 -11.76
CA LEU A 61 9.80 -15.19 -12.72
C LEU A 61 10.27 -14.58 -14.04
N ALA A 62 11.35 -13.79 -14.01
CA ALA A 62 11.89 -13.15 -15.19
C ALA A 62 12.66 -14.17 -16.05
N PRO A 63 12.32 -14.34 -17.34
CA PRO A 63 13.03 -15.25 -18.23
C PRO A 63 14.42 -14.74 -18.63
N TYR A 64 14.65 -13.43 -18.61
CA TYR A 64 15.92 -12.80 -19.00
C TYR A 64 16.37 -11.74 -18.00
N ASP A 65 17.66 -11.37 -18.07
CA ASP A 65 18.20 -10.26 -17.29
C ASP A 65 17.61 -8.93 -17.82
N PRO A 66 16.89 -8.15 -16.98
CA PRO A 66 16.28 -6.89 -17.38
C PRO A 66 17.29 -5.78 -17.73
N TYR A 67 18.57 -5.94 -17.34
CA TYR A 67 19.63 -4.96 -17.59
C TYR A 67 20.54 -5.35 -18.75
N GLN A 68 20.46 -6.59 -19.25
CA GLN A 68 21.27 -7.05 -20.36
C GLN A 68 20.79 -6.40 -21.66
N THR A 69 21.65 -5.57 -22.27
CA THR A 69 21.36 -4.89 -23.52
C THR A 69 21.89 -5.69 -24.70
N ASN A 70 21.10 -5.77 -25.78
CA ASN A 70 21.50 -6.42 -27.01
C ASN A 70 20.92 -5.71 -28.23
N LEU A 71 21.66 -4.75 -28.77
CA LEU A 71 21.18 -3.92 -29.89
C LEU A 71 20.86 -4.73 -31.16
N SER A 72 21.49 -5.90 -31.35
CA SER A 72 21.17 -6.79 -32.48
C SER A 72 19.75 -7.37 -32.40
N GLN A 73 19.17 -7.37 -31.21
CA GLN A 73 17.83 -7.85 -30.89
C GLN A 73 16.91 -6.69 -30.49
N ALA A 74 17.20 -5.44 -30.86
CA ALA A 74 16.36 -4.29 -30.55
C ALA A 74 15.04 -4.31 -31.35
N LEU A 75 13.96 -3.84 -30.72
CA LEU A 75 12.62 -3.69 -31.32
C LEU A 75 12.06 -4.99 -31.94
N LEU A 76 12.36 -6.13 -31.33
CA LEU A 76 11.76 -7.40 -31.72
C LEU A 76 10.28 -7.42 -31.36
N GLN A 77 9.48 -7.97 -32.27
CA GLN A 77 8.07 -8.28 -32.02
C GLN A 77 7.94 -9.43 -30.99
N PRO A 78 6.76 -9.59 -30.35
CA PRO A 78 6.49 -10.71 -29.45
C PRO A 78 6.79 -12.06 -30.11
N CYS A 79 7.66 -12.85 -29.50
CA CYS A 79 8.06 -14.16 -29.98
C CYS A 79 8.24 -15.14 -28.82
N HIS A 80 8.48 -16.43 -29.11
CA HIS A 80 8.60 -17.43 -28.05
C HIS A 80 9.80 -17.18 -27.12
N ASN A 81 10.89 -16.60 -27.66
CA ASN A 81 12.04 -16.18 -26.87
C ASN A 81 11.76 -14.89 -26.11
N HIS A 82 11.04 -13.92 -26.68
CA HIS A 82 10.70 -12.68 -26.01
C HIS A 82 9.19 -12.52 -26.02
N LEU A 83 8.52 -13.01 -24.96
CA LEU A 83 7.06 -13.10 -24.89
C LEU A 83 6.35 -11.76 -25.17
N LEU A 84 6.96 -10.65 -24.77
CA LEU A 84 6.47 -9.29 -25.03
C LEU A 84 7.37 -8.49 -25.99
N GLY A 85 8.33 -9.15 -26.63
CA GLY A 85 9.33 -8.51 -27.48
C GLY A 85 10.39 -7.75 -26.66
N THR A 86 11.21 -7.00 -27.38
CA THR A 86 12.32 -6.24 -26.79
C THR A 86 12.15 -4.73 -26.97
N ASP A 87 12.80 -3.95 -26.11
CA ASP A 87 12.80 -2.50 -26.21
C ASP A 87 13.83 -1.96 -27.24
N ALA A 88 13.95 -0.64 -27.34
CA ALA A 88 14.90 0.02 -28.23
C ALA A 88 16.39 -0.28 -27.92
N LEU A 89 16.69 -0.80 -26.72
CA LEU A 89 18.04 -1.24 -26.33
C LEU A 89 18.19 -2.77 -26.42
N GLY A 90 17.17 -3.47 -26.94
CA GLY A 90 17.15 -4.93 -27.04
C GLY A 90 17.00 -5.66 -25.71
N ARG A 91 16.45 -5.01 -24.69
CA ARG A 91 16.16 -5.64 -23.40
C ARG A 91 14.80 -6.32 -23.45
N ASP A 92 14.66 -7.45 -22.77
CA ASP A 92 13.39 -8.16 -22.68
C ASP A 92 12.33 -7.34 -21.93
N THR A 93 11.21 -7.07 -22.60
CA THR A 93 10.16 -6.18 -22.07
C THR A 93 9.43 -6.80 -20.88
N LEU A 94 9.18 -8.11 -20.92
CA LEU A 94 8.49 -8.82 -19.84
C LEU A 94 9.32 -8.80 -18.56
N SER A 95 10.60 -9.13 -18.66
CA SER A 95 11.55 -9.13 -17.55
C SER A 95 11.65 -7.73 -16.94
N ARG A 96 11.68 -6.68 -17.76
CA ARG A 96 11.63 -5.29 -17.30
C ARG A 96 10.34 -4.94 -16.56
N ILE A 97 9.18 -5.41 -17.01
CA ILE A 97 7.91 -5.16 -16.31
C ILE A 97 7.93 -5.83 -14.94
N ILE A 98 8.34 -7.10 -14.87
CA ILE A 98 8.45 -7.86 -13.62
C ILE A 98 9.40 -7.15 -12.64
N TYR A 99 10.61 -6.80 -13.06
CA TYR A 99 11.55 -6.07 -12.20
C TYR A 99 11.09 -4.64 -11.89
N GLY A 100 10.38 -4.00 -12.82
CA GLY A 100 9.73 -2.71 -12.62
C GLY A 100 8.75 -2.73 -11.45
N THR A 101 8.00 -3.83 -11.26
CA THR A 101 7.12 -3.97 -10.09
C THR A 101 7.89 -3.91 -8.76
N ARG A 102 9.08 -4.50 -8.71
CA ARG A 102 9.96 -4.46 -7.52
C ARG A 102 10.46 -3.05 -7.23
N ILE A 103 10.88 -2.33 -8.26
CA ILE A 103 11.34 -0.94 -8.11
C ILE A 103 10.17 -0.03 -7.68
N ALA A 104 9.00 -0.19 -8.31
CA ALA A 104 7.81 0.59 -7.99
C ALA A 104 7.40 0.42 -6.51
N LEU A 105 7.47 -0.81 -5.97
CA LEU A 105 7.18 -1.08 -4.56
C LEU A 105 8.26 -0.59 -3.59
N MET A 106 9.51 -0.43 -4.03
CA MET A 106 10.57 0.14 -3.20
C MET A 106 10.47 1.67 -3.08
N VAL A 107 9.93 2.34 -4.09
CA VAL A 107 9.87 3.80 -4.17
C VAL A 107 8.53 4.37 -3.68
N GLY A 108 7.43 3.66 -3.91
CA GLY A 108 6.06 4.12 -3.63
C GLY A 108 5.57 3.90 -2.21
#